data_AF-A6XPH5-F1
#
_entry.id   AF-A6XPH5-F1
#
_cell.length_a   1.000
_cell.length_b   1.000
_cell.length_c   1.000
_cell.angle_alpha   90.00
_cell.angle_beta   90.00
_cell.angle_gamma   90.00
#
_symmetry.space_group_name_H-M   'P 1'
#
loop_
_entity.id
_entity.type
_entity.pdbx_description
1 polymer ?
#
loop_
_entity_poly.entity_id
_entity_poly.type
_entity_poly.pdbx_seq_one_letter_code
_entity_poly.pdbx_strand_id
1 'polypeptide(L)'
;MLLLFNYTVHTFNPTILAAAQAVSKPAQQGRTTAPWWTADCRRAHRELTTHQTEAAKHQFKDAVRKAKRAYWRQVINEARDGRDLYRVVAWHKLEPNLRVPPLVIGDQVIEETAAKAEALQQAILKRYNSADDLEYDPLDDEHWSGMGNLPWNPRIEMEEMERNTIGVQSTSPGTDGITVQMLKAC
;
A
#
# COMPACT_ATOMS: atom_id res chain seq x y z
N MET A 1 -14.52 3.58 49.84
CA MET A 1 -13.89 3.75 48.52
C MET A 1 -13.92 2.44 47.69
N LEU A 2 -15.02 1.68 47.69
CA LEU A 2 -15.20 0.49 46.82
C LEU A 2 -16.60 0.46 46.15
N LEU A 3 -17.51 1.36 46.53
CA LEU A 3 -18.86 1.43 45.95
C LEU A 3 -18.96 2.38 44.74
N LEU A 4 -17.96 3.24 44.50
CA LEU A 4 -17.93 4.15 43.34
C LEU A 4 -17.26 3.53 42.10
N PHE A 5 -16.57 2.39 42.24
CA PHE A 5 -15.88 1.75 41.11
C PHE A 5 -16.77 0.75 40.35
N ASN A 6 -17.83 0.21 40.98
CA ASN A 6 -18.75 -0.73 40.33
C ASN A 6 -19.90 -0.04 39.57
N TYR A 7 -20.20 1.23 39.89
CA TYR A 7 -21.30 1.97 39.25
C TYR A 7 -20.92 2.52 37.86
N THR A 8 -19.63 2.78 37.64
CA THR A 8 -19.08 3.28 36.37
C THR A 8 -18.93 2.19 35.32
N VAL A 9 -18.68 0.94 35.70
CA VAL A 9 -18.57 -0.18 34.73
C VAL A 9 -19.95 -0.61 34.20
N HIS A 10 -21.00 -0.55 35.03
CA HIS A 10 -22.35 -0.95 34.64
C HIS A 10 -23.06 0.03 33.70
N THR A 11 -22.66 1.30 33.68
CA THR A 11 -23.26 2.35 32.86
C THR A 11 -22.49 2.63 31.56
N PHE A 12 -21.21 2.28 31.51
CA PHE A 12 -20.34 2.47 30.34
C PHE A 12 -20.67 1.52 29.17
N ASN A 13 -21.03 0.27 29.48
CA ASN A 13 -21.40 -0.71 28.47
C ASN A 13 -22.67 -0.35 27.68
N PRO A 14 -23.81 0.01 28.30
CA PRO A 14 -25.02 0.34 27.56
C PRO A 14 -24.91 1.64 26.77
N THR A 15 -24.13 2.62 27.25
CA THR A 15 -23.90 3.89 26.54
C THR A 15 -23.06 3.71 25.29
N ILE A 16 -22.01 2.86 25.32
CA ILE A 16 -21.25 2.50 24.12
C ILE A 16 -22.12 1.73 23.12
N LEU A 17 -22.96 0.80 23.60
CA LEU A 17 -23.81 0.01 22.73
C LEU A 17 -24.89 0.87 22.06
N ALA A 18 -25.47 1.82 22.79
CA ALA A 18 -26.41 2.80 22.27
C ALA A 18 -25.76 3.77 21.27
N ALA A 19 -24.54 4.26 21.56
CA ALA A 19 -23.79 5.10 20.64
C ALA A 19 -23.38 4.34 19.36
N ALA A 20 -22.95 3.08 19.49
CA ALA A 20 -22.63 2.22 18.36
C ALA A 20 -23.87 1.95 17.49
N GLN A 21 -25.04 1.73 18.09
CA GLN A 21 -26.31 1.57 17.38
C GLN A 21 -26.78 2.87 16.71
N ALA A 22 -26.59 4.02 17.35
CA ALA A 22 -26.97 5.33 16.80
C ALA A 22 -26.08 5.77 15.63
N VAL A 23 -24.80 5.38 15.64
CA VAL A 23 -23.83 5.69 14.56
C VAL A 23 -23.84 4.60 13.48
N SER A 24 -24.27 3.37 13.80
CA SER A 24 -24.40 2.31 12.81
C SER A 24 -25.57 2.60 11.87
N LYS A 25 -25.27 2.88 10.60
CA LYS A 25 -26.28 2.86 9.54
C LYS A 25 -26.76 1.41 9.39
N PRO A 26 -28.08 1.13 9.39
CA PRO A 26 -28.56 -0.20 9.04
C PRO A 26 -27.99 -0.56 7.67
N ALA A 27 -27.32 -1.71 7.59
CA ALA A 27 -26.81 -2.22 6.32
C ALA A 27 -27.98 -2.23 5.33
N GLN A 28 -27.85 -1.49 4.21
CA GLN A 28 -28.87 -1.47 3.18
C GLN A 28 -29.08 -2.90 2.67
N GLN A 29 -30.11 -3.57 3.19
CA GLN A 29 -30.61 -4.83 2.66
C GLN A 29 -31.21 -4.53 1.29
N GLY A 30 -30.41 -4.70 0.22
CA GLY A 30 -30.94 -4.54 -1.14
C GLY A 30 -29.91 -4.48 -2.26
N ARG A 31 -28.65 -4.10 -1.99
CA ARG A 31 -27.58 -4.21 -3.00
C ARG A 31 -26.47 -5.09 -2.45
N THR A 32 -26.45 -6.33 -2.91
CA THR A 32 -25.28 -7.19 -2.71
C THR A 32 -24.10 -6.52 -3.42
N THR A 33 -23.19 -5.92 -2.67
CA THR A 33 -21.98 -5.25 -3.20
C THR A 33 -21.09 -6.23 -3.98
N ALA A 34 -21.31 -7.53 -3.78
CA ALA A 34 -20.66 -8.62 -4.50
C ALA A 34 -21.70 -9.67 -4.92
N PRO A 35 -22.37 -9.52 -6.08
CA PRO A 35 -23.35 -10.50 -6.57
C PRO A 35 -22.75 -11.90 -6.78
N TRP A 36 -21.43 -11.97 -6.98
CA TRP A 36 -20.63 -13.19 -7.08
C TRP A 36 -20.33 -13.86 -5.72
N TRP A 37 -20.82 -13.33 -4.60
CA TRP A 37 -20.56 -13.87 -3.26
C TRP A 37 -21.45 -15.09 -2.94
N THR A 38 -20.97 -16.26 -3.32
CA THR A 38 -21.70 -17.54 -3.21
C THR A 38 -21.57 -18.20 -1.83
N ALA A 39 -22.34 -19.27 -1.60
CA ALA A 39 -22.23 -20.09 -0.39
C ALA A 39 -20.84 -20.73 -0.24
N ASP A 40 -20.21 -21.13 -1.34
CA ASP A 40 -18.85 -21.69 -1.35
C ASP A 40 -17.81 -20.66 -0.88
N CYS A 41 -17.93 -19.41 -1.32
CA CYS A 41 -17.07 -18.33 -0.82
C CYS A 41 -17.25 -18.12 0.69
N ARG A 42 -18.49 -18.17 1.19
CA ARG A 42 -18.77 -18.07 2.63
C ARG A 42 -18.18 -19.22 3.43
N ARG A 43 -18.26 -20.46 2.91
CA ARG A 43 -17.69 -21.64 3.55
C ARG A 43 -16.17 -21.54 3.63
N ALA A 44 -15.51 -21.28 2.51
CA ALA A 44 -14.06 -21.14 2.48
C ALA A 44 -13.56 -19.94 3.32
N HIS A 45 -14.34 -18.85 3.40
CA HIS A 45 -14.03 -17.73 4.29
C HIS A 45 -14.10 -18.12 5.77
N ARG A 46 -15.11 -18.91 6.17
CA ARG A 46 -15.21 -19.44 7.53
C ARG A 46 -14.02 -20.33 7.86
N GLU A 47 -13.67 -21.27 6.97
CA GLU A 47 -12.51 -22.16 7.13
C GLU A 47 -11.20 -21.36 7.25
N LEU A 48 -11.04 -20.28 6.48
CA LEU A 48 -9.92 -19.37 6.60
C LEU A 48 -9.91 -18.65 7.95
N THR A 49 -11.06 -18.19 8.42
CA THR A 49 -11.16 -17.47 9.71
C THR A 49 -10.92 -18.39 10.90
N THR A 50 -11.35 -19.66 10.81
CA THR A 50 -11.18 -20.64 11.89
C THR A 50 -9.75 -21.17 11.97
N HIS A 51 -9.15 -21.54 10.84
CA HIS A 51 -7.87 -22.26 10.84
C HIS A 51 -6.68 -21.36 10.48
N GLN A 52 -6.88 -20.28 9.73
CA GLN A 52 -5.85 -19.33 9.30
C GLN A 52 -4.61 -19.95 8.63
N THR A 53 -4.75 -21.14 8.05
CA THR A 53 -3.66 -21.86 7.37
C THR A 53 -3.46 -21.39 5.93
N GLU A 54 -2.27 -21.63 5.36
CA GLU A 54 -1.99 -21.34 3.94
C GLU A 54 -2.89 -22.14 2.99
N ALA A 55 -3.26 -23.37 3.35
CA ALA A 55 -4.21 -24.18 2.59
C ALA A 55 -5.60 -23.52 2.57
N ALA A 56 -6.10 -23.05 3.72
CA ALA A 56 -7.37 -22.35 3.80
C ALA A 56 -7.36 -21.00 3.04
N LYS A 57 -6.21 -20.29 3.05
CA LYS A 57 -6.02 -19.09 2.22
C LYS A 57 -6.12 -19.40 0.73
N HIS A 58 -5.47 -20.47 0.27
CA HIS A 58 -5.55 -20.90 -1.14
C HIS A 58 -6.98 -21.29 -1.52
N GLN A 59 -7.63 -22.12 -0.71
CA GLN A 59 -9.02 -22.55 -0.94
C GLN A 59 -9.98 -21.37 -1.00
N PHE A 60 -9.84 -20.39 -0.10
CA PHE A 60 -10.64 -19.16 -0.14
C PHE A 60 -10.41 -18.37 -1.43
N LYS A 61 -9.16 -18.12 -1.80
CA LYS A 61 -8.83 -17.41 -3.04
C LYS A 61 -9.39 -18.13 -4.27
N ASP A 62 -9.31 -19.45 -4.32
CA ASP A 62 -9.80 -20.25 -5.44
C ASP A 62 -11.33 -20.27 -5.53
N ALA A 63 -12.02 -20.40 -4.39
CA ALA A 63 -13.47 -20.26 -4.33
C ALA A 63 -13.93 -18.89 -4.86
N VAL A 64 -13.28 -17.81 -4.42
CA VAL A 64 -13.58 -16.44 -4.89
C VAL A 64 -13.30 -16.27 -6.38
N ARG A 65 -12.16 -16.76 -6.88
CA ARG A 65 -11.83 -16.72 -8.31
C ARG A 65 -12.85 -17.49 -9.15
N LYS A 66 -13.24 -18.69 -8.72
CA LYS A 66 -14.24 -19.53 -9.39
C LYS A 66 -15.59 -18.81 -9.44
N ALA A 67 -16.05 -18.26 -8.32
CA ALA A 67 -17.33 -17.57 -8.24
C ALA A 67 -17.38 -16.30 -9.10
N LYS A 68 -16.32 -15.48 -9.05
CA LYS A 68 -16.19 -14.30 -9.93
C LYS A 68 -16.21 -14.68 -11.41
N ARG A 69 -15.44 -15.69 -11.82
CA ARG A 69 -15.42 -16.16 -13.21
C ARG A 69 -16.79 -16.65 -13.68
N ALA A 70 -17.48 -17.43 -12.85
CA ALA A 70 -18.81 -17.94 -13.17
C ALA A 70 -19.82 -16.79 -13.35
N TYR A 71 -19.84 -15.85 -12.41
CA TYR A 71 -20.71 -14.67 -12.49
C TYR A 71 -20.45 -13.85 -13.75
N TRP A 72 -19.19 -13.49 -14.05
CA TRP A 72 -18.90 -12.68 -15.24
C TRP A 72 -19.18 -13.43 -16.55
N ARG A 73 -18.94 -14.74 -16.59
CA ARG A 73 -19.32 -15.56 -17.75
C ARG A 73 -20.84 -15.54 -17.96
N GLN A 74 -21.61 -15.63 -16.89
CA GLN A 74 -23.07 -15.52 -16.95
C GLN A 74 -23.51 -14.13 -17.44
N VAL A 75 -22.95 -13.06 -16.88
CA VAL A 75 -23.24 -11.67 -17.31
C VAL A 75 -22.99 -11.47 -18.80
N ILE A 76 -21.91 -12.04 -19.35
CA ILE A 76 -21.59 -11.97 -20.78
C ILE A 76 -22.60 -12.79 -21.60
N ASN A 77 -22.89 -14.03 -21.18
CA ASN A 77 -23.78 -14.93 -21.92
C ASN A 77 -25.26 -14.46 -21.92
N GLU A 78 -25.67 -13.72 -20.89
CA GLU A 78 -27.04 -13.22 -20.75
C GLU A 78 -27.26 -11.85 -21.39
N ALA A 79 -26.21 -11.17 -21.86
CA ALA A 79 -26.32 -9.85 -22.47
C ALA A 79 -27.10 -9.91 -23.79
N ARG A 80 -28.20 -9.16 -23.89
CA ARG A 80 -29.07 -9.17 -25.09
C ARG A 80 -29.31 -7.80 -25.69
N ASP A 81 -29.18 -6.74 -24.91
CA ASP A 81 -29.45 -5.38 -25.36
C ASP A 81 -28.24 -4.45 -25.20
N GLY A 82 -28.37 -3.21 -25.69
CA GLY A 82 -27.32 -2.21 -25.58
C GLY A 82 -26.97 -1.87 -24.13
N ARG A 83 -27.92 -1.98 -23.18
CA ARG A 83 -27.69 -1.69 -21.77
C ARG A 83 -26.80 -2.75 -21.12
N ASP A 84 -27.04 -4.02 -21.42
CA ASP A 84 -26.21 -5.13 -20.98
C ASP A 84 -24.80 -5.03 -21.59
N LEU A 85 -24.71 -4.63 -22.86
CA LEU A 85 -23.43 -4.37 -23.52
C LEU A 85 -22.66 -3.27 -22.79
N TYR A 86 -23.30 -2.15 -22.43
CA TYR A 86 -22.64 -1.11 -21.62
C TYR A 86 -22.13 -1.64 -20.27
N ARG A 87 -22.86 -2.55 -19.61
CA ARG A 87 -22.42 -3.18 -18.36
C ARG A 87 -21.18 -4.06 -18.55
N VAL A 88 -21.08 -4.76 -19.68
CA VAL A 88 -19.91 -5.57 -20.06
C VAL A 88 -18.72 -4.68 -20.47
N VAL A 89 -18.96 -3.67 -21.30
CA VAL A 89 -17.95 -2.72 -21.79
C VAL A 89 -17.40 -1.86 -20.66
N ALA A 90 -18.21 -1.46 -19.68
CA ALA A 90 -17.74 -0.73 -18.51
C ALA A 90 -16.69 -1.49 -17.68
N TRP A 91 -16.58 -2.82 -17.85
CA TRP A 91 -15.53 -3.63 -17.24
C TRP A 91 -14.21 -3.59 -18.01
N HIS A 92 -14.29 -3.45 -19.34
CA HIS A 92 -13.13 -3.01 -20.09
C HIS A 92 -12.86 -1.59 -19.63
N LYS A 93 -11.88 -1.41 -18.75
CA LYS A 93 -11.26 -0.10 -18.57
C LYS A 93 -10.82 0.31 -19.98
N LEU A 94 -11.66 1.06 -20.70
CA LEU A 94 -11.16 2.14 -21.52
C LEU A 94 -10.33 2.90 -20.52
N GLU A 95 -9.02 2.67 -20.58
CA GLU A 95 -8.05 3.50 -19.91
C GLU A 95 -8.63 4.90 -20.02
N PRO A 96 -8.99 5.56 -18.90
CA PRO A 96 -9.42 6.93 -19.02
C PRO A 96 -8.30 7.55 -19.83
N ASN A 97 -8.67 8.14 -20.98
CA ASN A 97 -7.74 8.80 -21.88
C ASN A 97 -7.26 10.02 -21.09
N LEU A 98 -6.45 9.75 -20.05
CA LEU A 98 -5.77 10.67 -19.17
C LEU A 98 -4.62 11.15 -20.02
N ARG A 99 -4.99 11.86 -21.09
CA ARG A 99 -4.09 12.83 -21.67
C ARG A 99 -3.77 13.74 -20.50
N VAL A 100 -2.53 13.64 -20.04
CA VAL A 100 -2.02 14.52 -19.01
C VAL A 100 -2.33 15.93 -19.49
N PRO A 101 -3.05 16.76 -18.71
CA PRO A 101 -3.45 18.08 -19.16
C PRO A 101 -2.21 18.87 -19.62
N PRO A 102 -2.36 19.77 -20.60
CA PRO A 102 -1.25 20.62 -21.03
C PRO A 102 -0.68 21.37 -19.83
N LEU A 103 0.65 21.43 -19.75
CA LEU A 103 1.35 22.17 -18.72
C LEU A 103 1.48 23.62 -19.18
N VAL A 104 1.05 24.57 -18.35
CA VAL A 104 1.16 26.00 -18.65
C VAL A 104 2.18 26.62 -17.71
N ILE A 105 3.24 27.19 -18.26
CA ILE A 105 4.25 27.96 -17.53
C ILE A 105 4.34 29.34 -18.18
N GLY A 106 3.89 30.38 -17.49
CA GLY A 106 3.73 31.71 -18.09
C GLY A 106 2.76 31.66 -19.28
N ASP A 107 3.21 32.13 -20.44
CA ASP A 107 2.45 32.14 -21.70
C ASP A 107 2.67 30.89 -22.57
N GLN A 108 3.51 29.94 -22.13
CA GLN A 108 3.84 28.75 -22.92
C GLN A 108 3.00 27.54 -22.51
N VAL A 109 2.38 26.90 -23.49
CA VAL A 109 1.60 25.66 -23.33
C VAL A 109 2.44 24.49 -23.84
N ILE A 110 2.70 23.52 -22.96
CA ILE A 110 3.54 22.35 -23.24
C ILE A 110 2.66 21.10 -23.18
N GLU A 111 2.51 20.41 -24.31
CA GLU A 111 1.68 19.20 -24.41
C GLU A 111 2.50 17.91 -24.31
N GLU A 112 3.71 17.91 -24.85
CA GLU A 112 4.59 16.73 -24.93
C GLU A 112 5.14 16.32 -23.55
N THR A 113 5.07 15.03 -23.23
CA THR A 113 5.44 14.49 -21.91
C THR A 113 6.91 14.74 -21.54
N ALA A 114 7.84 14.62 -22.50
CA ALA A 114 9.25 14.88 -22.26
C ALA A 114 9.49 16.36 -21.94
N ALA A 115 8.94 17.26 -22.76
CA ALA A 115 9.02 18.70 -22.54
C ALA A 115 8.37 19.13 -21.21
N LYS A 116 7.26 18.48 -20.78
CA LYS A 116 6.67 18.71 -19.44
C LYS A 116 7.62 18.35 -18.32
N ALA A 117 8.31 17.22 -18.43
CA ALA A 117 9.26 16.76 -17.41
C ALA A 117 10.45 17.72 -17.27
N GLU A 118 11.01 18.17 -18.39
CA GLU A 118 12.10 19.15 -18.40
C GLU A 118 11.66 20.50 -17.83
N ALA A 119 10.49 20.98 -18.24
CA ALA A 119 9.94 22.25 -17.77
C ALA A 119 9.67 22.24 -16.25
N LEU A 120 9.12 21.14 -15.72
CA LEU A 120 8.94 20.95 -14.28
C LEU A 120 10.27 20.83 -13.54
N GLN A 121 11.24 20.09 -14.10
CA GLN A 121 12.57 19.98 -13.52
C GLN A 121 13.23 21.36 -13.41
N GLN A 122 13.15 22.18 -14.46
CA GLN A 122 13.70 23.53 -14.45
C GLN A 122 13.00 24.42 -13.42
N ALA A 123 11.66 24.42 -13.40
CA ALA A 123 10.88 25.28 -12.52
C ALA A 123 10.98 24.90 -11.02
N ILE A 124 11.09 23.62 -10.70
CA ILE A 124 11.05 23.12 -9.32
C ILE A 124 12.45 22.78 -8.81
N LEU A 125 13.20 21.96 -9.55
CA LEU A 125 14.45 21.39 -9.06
C LEU A 125 15.66 22.29 -9.32
N LYS A 126 15.66 23.03 -10.42
CA LYS A 126 16.73 23.99 -10.77
C LYS A 126 16.39 25.43 -10.37
N ARG A 127 15.44 25.60 -9.43
CA ARG A 127 15.04 26.92 -8.91
C ARG A 127 16.19 27.60 -8.17
N TYR A 128 17.02 26.80 -7.50
CA TYR A 128 18.19 27.25 -6.77
C TYR A 128 19.42 26.57 -7.35
N ASN A 129 20.54 27.27 -7.33
CA ASN A 129 21.84 26.73 -7.69
C ASN A 129 22.81 26.81 -6.48
N SER A 130 24.02 26.28 -6.64
CA SER A 130 25.01 26.22 -5.56
C SER A 130 25.36 27.58 -4.95
N ALA A 131 25.19 28.69 -5.69
CA ALA A 131 25.40 30.04 -5.19
C ALA A 131 24.23 30.56 -4.32
N ASP A 132 23.06 29.93 -4.40
CA ASP A 132 21.91 30.23 -3.53
C ASP A 132 21.96 29.45 -2.21
N ASP A 133 22.66 28.30 -2.19
CA ASP A 133 22.72 27.39 -1.04
C ASP A 133 23.77 27.82 0.00
N LEU A 134 24.96 28.24 -0.44
CA LEU A 134 26.08 28.59 0.43
C LEU A 134 26.80 29.86 -0.07
N GLU A 135 27.20 30.73 0.86
CA GLU A 135 27.92 31.98 0.56
C GLU A 135 29.32 31.73 -0.03
N TYR A 136 29.88 30.54 0.16
CA TYR A 136 31.15 30.10 -0.41
C TYR A 136 31.14 28.57 -0.68
N ASP A 137 32.01 28.06 -1.56
CA ASP A 137 32.08 26.62 -1.86
C ASP A 137 32.77 25.85 -0.72
N PRO A 138 32.04 24.98 0.01
CA PRO A 138 32.59 24.26 1.15
C PRO A 138 33.76 23.33 0.81
N LEU A 139 33.99 23.05 -0.48
CA LEU A 139 35.07 22.22 -0.99
C LEU A 139 36.26 23.03 -1.54
N ASP A 140 36.19 24.36 -1.52
CA ASP A 140 37.32 25.21 -1.88
C ASP A 140 38.52 24.93 -0.95
N ASP A 141 39.71 24.88 -1.58
CA ASP A 141 40.98 24.47 -0.97
C ASP A 141 41.36 25.29 0.29
N GLU A 142 40.81 26.51 0.44
CA GLU A 142 41.06 27.38 1.61
C GLU A 142 40.40 26.87 2.90
N HIS A 143 39.35 26.07 2.80
CA HIS A 143 38.52 25.69 3.96
C HIS A 143 38.35 24.17 4.12
N TRP A 144 38.54 23.38 3.06
CA TRP A 144 38.46 21.93 3.10
C TRP A 144 39.82 21.28 2.85
N SER A 145 40.40 20.68 3.88
CA SER A 145 41.72 20.05 3.78
C SER A 145 41.73 18.65 3.15
N GLY A 146 40.59 18.15 2.66
CA GLY A 146 40.45 16.79 2.09
C GLY A 146 40.67 15.64 3.09
N MET A 147 41.06 15.95 4.32
CA MET A 147 41.61 15.01 5.31
C MET A 147 40.72 14.93 6.55
N GLY A 148 39.40 15.05 6.38
CA GLY A 148 38.44 14.76 7.43
C GLY A 148 38.45 13.26 7.72
N ASN A 149 39.26 12.83 8.70
CA ASN A 149 39.14 11.47 9.21
C ASN A 149 37.84 11.38 10.01
N LEU A 150 36.81 10.78 9.40
CA LEU A 150 35.57 10.48 10.11
C LEU A 150 35.95 9.62 11.33
N PRO A 151 35.43 9.91 12.54
CA PRO A 151 35.72 9.16 13.75
C PRO A 151 34.97 7.82 13.72
N TRP A 152 35.16 7.03 12.67
CA TRP A 152 34.68 5.66 12.60
C TRP A 152 35.37 4.86 13.68
N ASN A 153 34.59 4.25 14.56
CA ASN A 153 35.10 3.23 15.44
C ASN A 153 35.35 1.96 14.61
N PRO A 154 36.60 1.49 14.43
CA PRO A 154 36.86 0.27 13.69
C PRO A 154 36.53 -1.00 14.48
N ARG A 155 36.16 -0.85 15.77
CA ARG A 155 35.80 -1.97 16.65
C ARG A 155 34.29 -2.08 16.71
N ILE A 156 33.79 -3.24 16.27
CA ILE A 156 32.38 -3.62 16.36
C ILE A 156 32.28 -4.67 17.47
N GLU A 157 31.34 -4.49 18.39
CA GLU A 157 31.09 -5.47 19.46
C GLU A 157 30.38 -6.70 18.88
N MET A 158 30.61 -7.87 19.48
CA MET A 158 30.00 -9.12 19.02
C MET A 158 28.47 -9.03 19.01
N GLU A 159 27.87 -8.41 20.03
CA GLU A 159 26.43 -8.19 20.13
C GLU A 159 25.89 -7.33 18.97
N GLU A 160 26.61 -6.26 18.62
CA GLU A 160 26.25 -5.40 17.49
C GLU A 160 26.36 -6.12 16.15
N MET A 161 27.41 -6.92 15.97
CA MET A 161 27.60 -7.74 14.78
C MET A 161 26.47 -8.77 14.64
N GLU A 162 26.12 -9.49 15.71
CA GLU A 162 25.02 -10.45 15.70
C GLU A 162 23.68 -9.77 15.40
N ARG A 163 23.37 -8.65 16.08
CA ARG A 163 22.13 -7.89 15.89
C ARG A 163 21.96 -7.45 14.43
N ASN A 164 23.02 -6.93 13.82
CA ASN A 164 22.95 -6.34 12.48
C ASN A 164 23.05 -7.39 11.36
N THR A 165 23.68 -8.55 11.61
CA THR A 165 23.90 -9.58 10.59
C THR A 165 22.82 -10.67 10.62
N ILE A 166 22.55 -11.23 11.81
CA ILE A 166 21.65 -12.39 11.98
C ILE A 166 20.44 -12.09 12.88
N GLY A 167 20.41 -10.93 13.53
CA GLY A 167 19.29 -10.50 14.38
C GLY A 167 18.02 -10.15 13.60
N VAL A 168 18.11 -9.95 12.28
CA VAL A 168 16.96 -9.65 11.43
C VAL A 168 16.09 -10.89 11.25
N GLN A 169 14.77 -10.73 11.44
CA GLN A 169 13.82 -11.86 11.40
C GLN A 169 13.64 -12.43 9.98
N SER A 170 13.76 -11.60 8.95
CA SER A 170 13.70 -12.02 7.55
C SER A 170 14.27 -10.92 6.65
N THR A 171 15.22 -11.29 5.79
CA THR A 171 15.61 -10.49 4.63
C THR A 171 15.36 -11.31 3.38
N SER A 172 15.00 -10.63 2.28
CA SER A 172 14.95 -11.31 0.98
C SER A 172 16.37 -11.68 0.57
N PRO A 173 16.61 -12.89 0.02
CA PRO A 173 17.93 -13.27 -0.45
C PRO A 173 18.45 -12.29 -1.50
N GLY A 174 19.73 -11.99 -1.44
CA GLY A 174 20.41 -11.21 -2.48
C GLY A 174 20.59 -12.02 -3.76
N THR A 175 21.32 -11.47 -4.73
CA THR A 175 21.70 -12.18 -5.97
C THR A 175 22.49 -13.47 -5.69
N ASP A 176 23.19 -13.53 -4.56
CA ASP A 176 23.92 -14.70 -4.07
C ASP A 176 23.01 -15.82 -3.53
N GLY A 177 21.71 -15.56 -3.35
CA GLY A 177 20.75 -16.52 -2.83
C GLY A 177 20.94 -16.86 -1.35
N ILE A 178 21.82 -16.16 -0.64
CA ILE A 178 22.12 -16.44 0.77
C ILE A 178 21.00 -15.90 1.65
N THR A 179 20.49 -16.75 2.53
CA THR A 179 19.44 -16.38 3.51
C THR A 179 20.04 -16.17 4.89
N VAL A 180 19.36 -15.40 5.75
CA VAL A 180 19.72 -15.27 7.18
C VAL A 180 19.74 -16.63 7.90
N GLN A 181 18.90 -17.57 7.47
CA GLN A 181 18.89 -18.93 8.04
C GLN A 181 20.20 -19.68 7.73
N MET A 182 20.79 -19.46 6.55
CA MET A 182 22.09 -20.03 6.20
C MET A 182 23.22 -19.37 6.99
N LEU A 183 23.18 -18.05 7.19
CA LEU A 183 24.16 -17.33 8.01
C LEU A 183 24.17 -17.77 9.48
N LYS A 184 23.01 -18.16 10.02
CA LYS A 184 22.89 -18.71 11.38
C LYS A 184 23.38 -20.16 11.53
N ALA A 185 23.55 -20.87 10.42
CA ALA A 185 23.92 -22.28 10.40
C ALA A 185 25.43 -22.52 10.26
N CYS A 186 26.19 -21.48 9.92
CA CYS A 186 27.65 -21.45 9.94
C CYS A 186 28.17 -21.18 11.35
#